data_AF-A0A849MJK4-F1
#
_entry.id   AF-A0A849MJK4-F1
#
_cell.length_a   1.000
_cell.length_b   1.000
_cell.length_c   1.000
_cell.angle_alpha   90.00
_cell.angle_beta   90.00
_cell.angle_gamma   90.00
#
_symmetry.space_group_name_H-M   'P 1'
#
loop_
_entity.id
_entity.type
_entity.pdbx_description
1 polymer ?
#
loop_
_entity_poly.entity_id
_entity_poly.type
_entity_poly.pdbx_seq_one_letter_code
_entity_poly.pdbx_strand_id
1 'polypeptide(L)'
;MRNTLIIVLIFISSSACNIDSKFFPKKAFAEDEKILTFIQYHVSDKEGVVEDYYYFGLISKDLYRKIKTHEVNEGLIFMEKVKYWNTDDVIESYADEIYSDEMAFRIEDIVRLDLVKEEPVDGFQYPEEEQDAEAEAPQEI
;
A
#
# COMPACT_ATOMS: atom_id res chain seq x y z
N MET A 1 11.41 -18.44 -63.12
CA MET A 1 11.95 -18.19 -61.77
C MET A 1 11.51 -16.82 -61.22
N ARG A 2 10.20 -16.51 -61.25
CA ARG A 2 9.65 -15.25 -60.69
C ARG A 2 8.57 -15.52 -59.63
N ASN A 3 7.95 -16.71 -59.67
CA ASN A 3 6.93 -17.13 -58.69
C ASN A 3 7.53 -17.74 -57.42
N THR A 4 8.78 -18.22 -57.45
CA THR A 4 9.45 -18.77 -56.25
C THR A 4 9.85 -17.68 -55.24
N LEU A 5 10.02 -16.42 -55.68
CA LEU A 5 10.41 -15.31 -54.80
C LEU A 5 9.25 -14.83 -53.91
N ILE A 6 8.00 -14.98 -54.36
CA ILE A 6 6.81 -14.51 -53.62
C ILE A 6 6.48 -15.46 -52.46
N ILE A 7 6.75 -16.76 -52.61
CA ILE A 7 6.44 -17.77 -51.59
C ILE A 7 7.36 -17.63 -50.36
N VAL A 8 8.62 -17.20 -50.57
CA VAL A 8 9.57 -16.97 -49.47
C VAL A 8 9.20 -15.73 -48.64
N LEU A 9 8.61 -14.70 -49.26
CA LEU A 9 8.21 -13.48 -48.55
C LEU A 9 7.02 -13.70 -47.59
N ILE A 10 6.09 -14.59 -47.95
CA ILE A 10 4.89 -14.90 -47.16
C ILE A 10 5.23 -15.75 -45.92
N PHE A 11 6.29 -16.55 -45.97
CA PHE A 11 6.71 -17.40 -44.86
C PHE A 11 7.45 -16.64 -43.74
N ILE A 12 7.96 -15.43 -44.01
CA ILE A 12 8.67 -14.61 -43.02
C ILE A 12 7.68 -13.76 -42.19
N SER A 13 6.47 -13.51 -42.71
CA SER A 13 5.43 -12.72 -42.04
C SER A 13 4.69 -13.46 -40.91
N SER A 14 4.88 -14.76 -40.71
CA SER A 14 4.19 -15.55 -39.68
C SER A 14 4.94 -15.69 -38.34
N SER A 15 6.14 -15.13 -38.19
CA SER A 15 6.90 -15.17 -36.93
C SER A 15 6.72 -13.94 -36.02
N ALA A 16 5.85 -13.00 -36.39
CA ALA A 16 5.58 -11.79 -35.61
C ALA A 16 4.23 -11.87 -34.86
N CYS A 17 4.03 -12.92 -34.06
CA CYS A 17 3.06 -12.88 -32.97
C CYS A 17 3.39 -13.94 -31.90
N ASN A 18 4.60 -13.91 -31.37
CA ASN A 18 4.85 -14.41 -30.01
C ASN A 18 4.77 -13.20 -29.07
N ILE A 19 3.55 -12.68 -28.90
CA ILE A 19 3.26 -11.94 -27.68
C ILE A 19 3.22 -13.00 -26.60
N ASP A 20 4.35 -13.16 -25.90
CA ASP A 20 4.40 -13.79 -24.59
C ASP A 20 3.42 -13.03 -23.69
N SER A 21 2.14 -13.42 -23.72
CA SER A 21 1.13 -12.96 -22.78
C SER A 21 1.38 -13.63 -21.42
N LYS A 22 2.52 -13.30 -20.80
CA LYS A 22 2.90 -13.73 -19.45
C LYS A 22 2.48 -12.76 -18.35
N PHE A 23 1.74 -11.71 -18.68
CA PHE A 23 1.18 -10.80 -17.69
C PHE A 23 -0.31 -10.68 -17.94
N PHE A 24 -1.06 -11.60 -17.35
CA PHE A 24 -2.37 -11.40 -16.71
C PHE A 24 -2.79 -12.80 -16.25
N PRO A 25 -2.28 -13.29 -15.10
CA PRO A 25 -2.90 -14.46 -14.50
C PRO A 25 -4.37 -14.11 -14.26
N LYS A 26 -5.21 -14.67 -15.12
CA LYS A 26 -6.67 -14.69 -15.03
C LYS A 26 -7.08 -15.61 -13.87
N LYS A 27 -6.55 -15.36 -12.67
CA LYS A 27 -7.23 -15.76 -11.43
C LYS A 27 -8.26 -14.67 -11.21
N ALA A 28 -9.46 -14.96 -11.67
CA ALA A 28 -10.65 -14.27 -11.24
C ALA A 28 -10.57 -14.13 -9.71
N PHE A 29 -10.86 -12.92 -9.25
CA PHE A 29 -11.19 -12.51 -7.88
C PHE A 29 -11.97 -13.59 -7.12
N ALA A 30 -11.29 -14.63 -6.65
CA ALA A 30 -11.65 -15.17 -5.36
C ALA A 30 -11.49 -13.97 -4.43
N GLU A 31 -12.51 -13.64 -3.64
CA GLU A 31 -12.38 -12.66 -2.57
C GLU A 31 -11.20 -13.10 -1.71
N ASP A 32 -10.03 -12.55 -2.00
CA ASP A 32 -8.82 -12.85 -1.25
C ASP A 32 -9.11 -12.41 0.17
N GLU A 33 -8.98 -13.34 1.12
CA GLU A 33 -9.21 -13.09 2.54
C GLU A 33 -8.52 -11.77 2.93
N LYS A 34 -9.31 -10.80 3.37
CA LYS A 34 -8.83 -9.48 3.76
C LYS A 34 -8.47 -9.47 5.24
N ILE A 35 -7.42 -8.74 5.58
CA ILE A 35 -6.95 -8.56 6.96
C ILE A 35 -6.75 -7.09 7.26
N LEU A 36 -7.06 -6.71 8.50
CA LEU A 36 -6.84 -5.36 8.98
C LEU A 36 -5.36 -5.16 9.32
N THR A 37 -4.81 -4.06 8.81
CA THR A 37 -3.40 -3.72 8.96
C THR A 37 -3.22 -2.28 9.36
N PHE A 38 -2.09 -2.03 10.01
CA PHE A 38 -1.50 -0.72 10.22
C PHE A 38 -0.27 -0.63 9.32
N ILE A 39 -0.15 0.46 8.57
CA ILE A 39 0.94 0.70 7.64
C ILE A 39 1.51 2.10 7.86
N GLN A 40 2.83 2.18 8.05
CA GLN A 40 3.60 3.42 8.01
C GLN A 40 4.31 3.53 6.67
N TYR A 41 4.15 4.66 5.99
CA TYR A 41 4.83 4.97 4.74
C TYR A 41 5.81 6.13 4.92
N HIS A 42 6.99 6.03 4.30
CA HIS A 42 7.90 7.15 4.08
C HIS A 42 7.78 7.61 2.64
N VAL A 43 7.21 8.79 2.43
CA VAL A 43 7.06 9.39 1.11
C VAL A 43 8.01 10.57 1.00
N SER A 44 8.86 10.55 -0.03
CA SER A 44 9.76 11.67 -0.32
C SER A 44 9.13 12.60 -1.35
N ASP A 45 9.17 13.91 -1.08
CA ASP A 45 8.75 14.91 -2.05
C ASP A 45 9.83 15.18 -3.12
N LYS A 46 9.57 16.15 -4.01
CA LYS A 46 10.51 16.52 -5.08
C LYS A 46 11.77 17.24 -4.57
N GLU A 47 11.73 17.77 -3.36
CA GLU A 47 12.83 18.48 -2.71
C GLU A 47 13.65 17.54 -1.80
N GLY A 48 13.21 16.28 -1.64
CA GLY A 48 13.86 15.26 -0.83
C GLY A 48 13.44 15.29 0.65
N VAL A 49 12.40 16.06 0.99
CA VAL A 49 11.79 16.03 2.32
C VAL A 49 11.01 14.73 2.45
N VAL A 50 11.31 13.98 3.51
CA VAL A 50 10.63 12.72 3.82
C VAL A 50 9.52 13.01 4.82
N GLU A 51 8.30 12.59 4.47
CA GLU A 51 7.13 12.68 5.32
C GLU A 51 6.64 11.27 5.70
N ASP A 52 6.18 11.15 6.94
CA ASP A 52 5.61 9.94 7.52
C ASP A 52 4.09 9.97 7.43
N TYR A 53 3.51 8.88 6.91
CA TYR A 53 2.07 8.71 6.82
C TYR A 53 1.64 7.41 7.49
N TYR A 54 0.54 7.48 8.25
CA TYR A 54 0.08 6.38 9.10
C TYR A 54 -1.36 6.01 8.73
N TYR A 55 -1.55 4.79 8.22
CA TYR A 55 -2.84 4.31 7.76
C TYR A 55 -3.24 3.01 8.43
N PHE A 56 -4.56 2.86 8.58
CA PHE A 56 -5.21 1.59 8.85
C PHE A 56 -6.06 1.21 7.66
N GLY A 57 -6.17 -0.08 7.38
CA GLY A 57 -7.08 -0.56 6.35
C GLY A 57 -6.95 -2.05 6.08
N LEU A 58 -7.84 -2.52 5.21
CA LEU A 58 -7.93 -3.90 4.79
C LEU A 58 -7.07 -4.15 3.55
N ILE A 59 -6.21 -5.16 3.63
CA ILE A 59 -5.39 -5.62 2.50
C ILE A 59 -5.54 -7.12 2.29
N SER A 60 -5.17 -7.61 1.10
CA SER A 60 -5.13 -9.05 0.84
C SER A 60 -4.14 -9.74 1.79
N LYS A 61 -4.59 -10.79 2.48
CA LYS A 61 -3.74 -11.62 3.34
C LYS A 61 -2.59 -12.28 2.57
N ASP A 62 -2.82 -12.63 1.31
CA ASP A 62 -1.78 -13.17 0.44
C ASP A 62 -0.70 -12.12 0.17
N LEU A 63 -1.10 -10.89 -0.12
CA LEU A 63 -0.19 -9.77 -0.34
C LEU A 63 0.59 -9.42 0.93
N TYR A 64 -0.08 -9.32 2.08
CA TYR A 64 0.59 -9.12 3.37
C TYR A 64 1.68 -10.16 3.61
N ARG A 65 1.37 -11.45 3.42
CA ARG A 65 2.34 -12.52 3.61
C ARG A 65 3.54 -12.31 2.70
N LYS A 66 3.31 -12.04 1.41
CA LYS A 66 4.38 -11.81 0.42
C LYS A 66 5.27 -10.63 0.77
N ILE A 67 4.70 -9.53 1.28
CA ILE A 67 5.48 -8.37 1.72
C ILE A 67 6.31 -8.75 2.96
N LYS A 68 5.71 -9.38 3.98
CA LYS A 68 6.42 -9.79 5.20
C LYS A 68 7.51 -10.83 4.96
N THR A 69 7.35 -11.71 3.97
CA THR A 69 8.35 -12.71 3.58
C THR A 69 9.37 -12.17 2.57
N HIS A 70 9.27 -10.90 2.16
CA HIS A 70 10.11 -10.28 1.13
C HIS A 70 10.04 -11.00 -0.24
N GLU A 71 8.91 -11.64 -0.54
CA GLU A 71 8.62 -12.18 -1.88
C GLU A 71 8.21 -11.08 -2.85
N VAL A 72 7.66 -9.97 -2.33
CA VAL A 72 7.30 -8.75 -3.07
C VAL A 72 7.73 -7.53 -2.25
N ASN A 73 8.44 -6.61 -2.89
CA ASN A 73 9.04 -5.43 -2.25
C ASN A 73 8.95 -4.16 -3.12
N GLU A 74 8.23 -4.23 -4.23
CA GLU A 74 7.92 -3.10 -5.10
C GLU A 74 6.54 -3.31 -5.73
N GLY A 75 5.89 -2.21 -6.15
CA GLY A 75 4.61 -2.26 -6.84
C GLY A 75 3.51 -1.55 -6.04
N LEU A 76 2.27 -1.95 -6.24
CA LEU A 76 1.12 -1.30 -5.60
C LEU A 76 0.40 -2.23 -4.63
N ILE A 77 0.01 -1.68 -3.49
CA ILE A 77 -0.93 -2.26 -2.55
C ILE A 77 -2.25 -1.50 -2.63
N PHE A 78 -3.34 -2.24 -2.79
CA PHE A 78 -4.70 -1.70 -2.69
C PHE A 78 -5.21 -1.94 -1.28
N MET A 79 -5.58 -0.84 -0.62
CA MET A 79 -6.20 -0.82 0.70
C MET A 79 -7.67 -0.42 0.57
N GLU A 80 -8.52 -1.08 1.35
CA GLU A 80 -9.95 -0.78 1.49
C GLU A 80 -10.25 -0.36 2.93
N LYS A 81 -11.34 0.38 3.17
CA LYS A 81 -11.70 0.91 4.49
C LYS A 81 -10.59 1.71 5.14
N VAL A 82 -9.97 2.58 4.35
CA VAL A 82 -8.79 3.34 4.79
C VAL A 82 -9.19 4.35 5.88
N LYS A 83 -8.45 4.32 6.97
CA LYS A 83 -8.47 5.33 8.04
C LYS A 83 -7.05 5.87 8.25
N TYR A 84 -6.93 7.10 8.72
CA TYR A 84 -5.65 7.78 8.86
C TYR A 84 -5.61 8.66 10.11
N TRP A 85 -4.41 8.96 10.60
CA TRP A 85 -4.22 10.02 11.60
C TRP A 85 -4.18 11.37 10.92
N ASN A 86 -5.06 12.27 11.34
CA ASN A 86 -5.05 13.66 10.88
C ASN A 86 -4.03 14.49 11.68
N THR A 87 -3.96 15.79 11.39
CA THR A 87 -3.03 16.73 12.06
C THR A 87 -3.36 17.01 13.53
N ASP A 88 -4.55 16.62 13.99
CA ASP A 88 -5.03 16.82 15.36
C ASP A 88 -4.91 15.53 16.20
N ASP A 89 -4.09 14.57 15.76
CA ASP A 89 -3.90 13.25 16.36
C ASP A 89 -5.20 12.43 16.51
N VAL A 90 -6.18 12.72 15.64
CA VAL A 90 -7.45 12.03 15.56
C VAL A 90 -7.44 11.02 14.42
N ILE A 91 -7.96 9.83 14.67
CA ILE A 91 -8.23 8.86 13.60
C ILE A 91 -9.51 9.22 12.85
N GLU A 92 -9.40 9.33 11.53
CA GLU A 92 -10.51 9.63 10.64
C GLU A 92 -10.64 8.61 9.51
N SER A 93 -11.87 8.41 9.04
CA SER A 93 -12.16 7.68 7.81
C SER A 93 -11.75 8.49 6.59
N TYR A 94 -11.12 7.86 5.61
CA TYR A 94 -10.74 8.52 4.36
C TYR A 94 -11.94 8.79 3.43
N ALA A 95 -12.98 7.95 3.47
CA ALA A 95 -14.19 8.17 2.69
C ALA A 95 -14.93 9.43 3.12
N ASP A 96 -15.38 10.19 2.13
CA ASP A 96 -16.25 11.36 2.30
C ASP A 96 -17.31 11.42 1.19
N GLU A 97 -17.92 12.59 0.94
CA GLU A 97 -18.93 12.76 -0.12
C GLU A 97 -18.36 12.60 -1.54
N ILE A 98 -17.03 12.66 -1.70
CA ILE A 98 -16.31 12.72 -2.98
C ILE A 98 -15.46 11.46 -3.19
N TYR A 99 -14.82 10.95 -2.15
CA TYR A 99 -13.84 9.88 -2.21
C TYR A 99 -14.36 8.58 -1.58
N SER A 100 -14.01 7.45 -2.19
CA SER A 100 -14.19 6.12 -1.57
C SER A 100 -13.13 5.89 -0.50
N ASP A 101 -13.38 4.92 0.39
CA ASP A 101 -12.43 4.46 1.41
C ASP A 101 -11.35 3.52 0.83
N GLU A 102 -11.07 3.64 -0.47
CA GLU A 102 -10.11 2.81 -1.19
C GLU A 102 -8.92 3.66 -1.61
N MET A 103 -7.70 3.18 -1.33
CA MET A 103 -6.47 3.85 -1.73
C MET A 103 -5.44 2.86 -2.26
N ALA A 104 -4.57 3.35 -3.15
CA ALA A 104 -3.42 2.61 -3.64
C ALA A 104 -2.13 3.27 -3.17
N PHE A 105 -1.23 2.48 -2.59
CA PHE A 105 0.09 2.93 -2.13
C PHE A 105 1.20 2.12 -2.78
N ARG A 106 2.43 2.65 -2.77
CA ARG A 106 3.60 1.93 -3.29
C ARG A 106 4.16 1.03 -2.18
N ILE A 107 4.52 -0.21 -2.52
CA ILE A 107 5.05 -1.18 -1.54
C ILE A 107 6.43 -0.75 -1.05
N GLU A 108 7.23 -0.16 -1.93
CA GLU A 108 8.58 0.32 -1.62
C GLU A 108 8.60 1.48 -0.61
N ASP A 109 7.48 2.17 -0.40
CA ASP A 109 7.37 3.26 0.56
C ASP A 109 7.03 2.74 1.98
N ILE A 110 6.74 1.44 2.14
CA ILE A 110 6.36 0.84 3.43
C ILE A 110 7.58 0.73 4.34
N VAL A 111 7.52 1.41 5.48
CA VAL A 111 8.52 1.32 6.57
C VAL A 111 8.08 0.28 7.61
N ARG A 112 6.78 0.23 7.90
CA ARG A 112 6.21 -0.65 8.92
C ARG A 112 4.88 -1.20 8.44
N LEU A 113 4.68 -2.51 8.65
CA LEU A 113 3.47 -3.23 8.29
C LEU A 113 3.13 -4.24 9.39
N ASP A 114 2.05 -3.98 10.10
CA ASP A 114 1.58 -4.77 11.24
C ASP A 114 0.12 -5.21 11.07
N LEU A 115 -0.19 -6.38 11.64
CA LEU A 115 -1.57 -6.85 11.79
C LEU A 115 -2.22 -6.19 12.99
N VAL A 116 -3.44 -5.70 12.80
CA VAL A 116 -4.24 -5.09 13.87
C VAL A 116 -5.42 -5.99 14.17
N LYS A 117 -5.72 -6.20 15.47
CA LYS A 117 -6.81 -7.08 15.91
C LYS A 117 -8.17 -6.40 15.90
N GLU A 118 -8.17 -5.09 16.13
CA GLU A 118 -9.39 -4.30 16.32
C GLU A 118 -9.32 -3.06 15.43
N GLU A 119 -10.45 -2.73 14.81
CA GLU A 119 -10.55 -1.56 13.96
C GLU A 119 -10.46 -0.29 14.82
N PRO A 120 -9.63 0.69 14.45
CA PRO A 120 -9.58 1.93 15.19
C PRO A 120 -10.91 2.68 15.06
N VAL A 121 -11.30 3.34 16.14
CA VAL A 121 -12.56 4.08 16.24
C VAL A 121 -12.35 5.50 15.74
N ASP A 122 -13.27 5.98 14.90
CA ASP A 122 -13.24 7.38 14.44
C ASP A 122 -13.37 8.34 15.63
N GLY A 123 -12.57 9.39 15.63
CA GLY A 123 -12.51 10.32 16.75
C GLY A 123 -11.65 9.84 17.92
N PHE A 124 -11.01 8.66 17.83
CA PHE A 124 -10.09 8.20 18.85
C PHE A 124 -8.80 9.03 18.81
N GLN A 125 -8.47 9.63 19.95
CA GLN A 125 -7.17 10.21 20.24
C GLN A 125 -6.43 9.28 21.19
N TYR A 126 -5.16 8.99 20.90
CA TYR A 126 -4.34 8.34 21.91
C TYR A 126 -4.20 9.29 23.10
N PRO A 127 -4.36 8.80 24.34
CA PRO A 127 -3.99 9.59 25.50
C PRO A 127 -2.52 9.96 25.32
N GLU A 128 -2.22 11.26 25.22
CA GLU A 128 -0.86 11.72 25.41
C GLU A 128 -0.41 11.14 26.74
N GLU A 129 0.65 10.32 26.74
CA GLU A 129 1.26 9.89 27.99
C GLU A 129 1.58 11.18 28.75
N GLU A 130 0.93 11.37 29.90
CA GLU A 130 1.19 12.50 30.79
C GLU A 130 2.71 12.53 30.98
N GLN A 131 3.38 13.49 30.34
CA GLN A 131 4.81 13.68 30.53
C GLN A 131 4.97 13.94 32.02
N ASP A 132 5.50 12.93 32.72
CA ASP A 132 5.68 12.93 34.16
C ASP A 132 6.17 14.30 34.59
N ALA A 133 5.39 14.91 35.49
CA ALA A 133 5.70 16.16 36.14
C ALA A 133 7.20 16.20 36.48
N GLU A 134 7.93 17.09 35.80
CA GLU A 134 9.28 17.44 36.17
C GLU A 134 9.22 17.88 37.64
N ALA A 135 9.69 16.99 38.51
CA ALA A 135 9.72 17.21 39.93
C ALA A 135 10.55 18.46 40.18
N GLU A 136 9.87 19.58 40.47
CA GLU A 136 10.50 20.76 41.05
C GLU A 136 11.23 20.29 42.32
N ALA A 137 12.54 20.12 42.20
CA ALA A 137 13.40 19.88 43.35
C ALA A 137 13.18 21.03 44.34
N PRO A 138 12.89 20.77 45.63
CA PRO A 138 12.65 21.82 46.59
C PRO A 138 13.89 22.72 46.67
N GLN A 139 13.68 24.02 46.46
CA GLN A 139 14.72 25.01 46.70
C GLN A 139 15.12 24.94 48.18
N GLU A 140 16.35 24.51 48.44
CA GLU A 140 16.98 24.65 49.75
C GLU A 140 17.11 26.14 50.07
N ILE A 141 16.50 26.56 51.20
CA ILE A 141 16.69 27.87 51.83
C ILE A 141 17.80 27.74 52.86
#